data_AF-A0A967PKL8-F1
#
_entry.id   AF-A0A967PKL8-F1
#
_cell.length_a   1.000
_cell.length_b   1.000
_cell.length_c   1.000
_cell.angle_alpha   90.00
_cell.angle_beta   90.00
_cell.angle_gamma   90.00
#
_symmetry.space_group_name_H-M   'P 1'
#
loop_
_entity.id
_entity.type
_entity.pdbx_description
1 polymer ?
#
loop_
_entity_poly.entity_id
_entity_poly.type
_entity_poly.pdbx_seq_one_letter_code
_entity_poly.pdbx_strand_id
1 'polypeptide(L)' 'MTAVVCDLDGVVYLGDEAVPGAGQALAALTAAGHRLLFCTNNSSRTRA' A
#
# COMPACT_ATOMS: atom_id res chain seq x y z
N MET A 1 18.36 -3.27 -3.22
CA MET A 1 17.05 -3.79 -2.81
C MET A 1 16.69 -3.20 -1.46
N THR A 2 15.64 -2.39 -1.40
CA THR A 2 15.16 -1.73 -0.18
C THR A 2 13.73 -2.18 0.11
N ALA A 3 13.28 -1.94 1.34
CA ALA A 3 11.88 -2.11 1.71
C ALA A 3 11.16 -0.75 1.67
N VAL A 4 9.93 -0.74 1.18
CA VAL A 4 9.02 0.40 1.25
C VAL A 4 7.86 0.01 2.16
N VAL A 5 7.60 0.83 3.17
CA VAL A 5 6.46 0.68 4.06
C VAL A 5 5.40 1.69 3.63
N CYS A 6 4.25 1.19 3.20
CA CYS A 6 3.12 2.00 2.76
C CYS A 6 2.05 2.02 3.85
N ASP A 7 1.56 3.21 4.18
CA ASP A 7 0.27 3.34 4.86
C ASP A 7 -0.86 2.92 3.91
N LEU A 8 -2.06 2.71 4.46
CA LEU A 8 -3.25 2.33 3.70
C LEU A 8 -4.24 3.49 3.54
N ASP A 9 -4.78 4.00 4.64
CA ASP A 9 -5.83 5.01 4.65
C ASP A 9 -5.30 6.36 4.15
N GLY A 10 -5.84 6.86 3.04
CA GLY A 10 -5.38 8.08 2.35
C GLY A 10 -4.15 7.90 1.46
N VAL A 11 -3.56 6.71 1.40
CA VAL A 11 -2.37 6.40 0.58
C VAL A 11 -2.69 5.37 -0.51
N VAL A 12 -3.24 4.23 -0.13
CA VAL A 12 -3.65 3.16 -1.07
C VAL A 12 -5.14 3.27 -1.39
N TYR A 13 -5.96 3.60 -0.40
CA TYR A 13 -7.40 3.79 -0.57
C TYR A 13 -7.89 4.94 0.31
N LEU A 14 -9.06 5.52 0.00
CA LEU A 14 -9.78 6.47 0.82
C LEU A 14 -11.22 5.97 1.00
N GLY A 15 -11.55 5.51 2.20
CA GLY A 15 -12.81 4.80 2.44
C GLY A 15 -12.83 3.49 1.63
N ASP A 16 -13.81 3.35 0.74
CA ASP A 16 -13.98 2.17 -0.11
C ASP A 16 -13.38 2.36 -1.52
N GLU A 17 -12.81 3.53 -1.81
CA GLU A 17 -12.26 3.88 -3.13
C GLU A 17 -10.74 3.78 -3.17
N ALA A 18 -10.17 3.24 -4.25
CA ALA A 18 -8.73 3.25 -4.45
C ALA A 18 -8.21 4.68 -4.71
N VAL A 19 -7.06 5.03 -4.13
CA VAL A 19 -6.39 6.29 -4.46
C VAL A 19 -5.88 6.20 -5.91
N PRO A 20 -6.23 7.16 -6.79
CA PRO A 20 -5.79 7.14 -8.18
C PRO A 20 -4.26 7.08 -8.29
N GLY A 21 -3.75 6.12 -9.07
CA GLY A 21 -2.30 5.94 -9.24
C GLY A 21 -1.63 5.02 -8.22
N ALA A 22 -2.27 4.71 -7.08
CA ALA A 22 -1.66 3.93 -6.02
C ALA A 22 -1.30 2.50 -6.49
N GLY A 23 -2.23 1.83 -7.19
CA GLY A 23 -1.97 0.51 -7.76
C GLY A 23 -0.82 0.50 -8.75
N GLN A 24 -0.75 1.51 -9.63
CA GLN A 24 0.35 1.65 -10.60
C GLN A 24 1.70 1.87 -9.89
N ALA A 25 1.74 2.68 -8.84
CA ALA A 25 2.95 2.93 -8.05
C ALA A 25 3.44 1.67 -7.34
N LEU A 26 2.53 0.93 -6.68
CA LEU A 26 2.88 -0.33 -6.01
C LEU A 26 3.41 -1.38 -7.00
N ALA A 27 2.80 -1.47 -8.19
CA ALA A 27 3.27 -2.35 -9.26
C ALA A 27 4.68 -1.96 -9.75
N ALA A 28 4.92 -0.66 -9.97
CA ALA A 28 6.22 -0.16 -10.39
C ALA A 28 7.31 -0.42 -9.34
N LEU A 29 7.01 -0.22 -8.05
CA LEU A 29 7.94 -0.49 -6.95
C LEU A 29 8.29 -1.99 -6.86
N THR A 30 7.30 -2.85 -7.02
CA THR A 30 7.51 -4.31 -7.03
C THR A 30 8.35 -4.72 -8.24
N ALA A 31 8.05 -4.19 -9.43
CA ALA A 31 8.81 -4.46 -10.66
C ALA A 31 10.26 -3.98 -10.58
N ALA A 32 10.53 -2.90 -9.85
CA ALA A 32 11.87 -2.41 -9.56
C ALA A 32 12.62 -3.22 -8.48
N GLY A 33 12.01 -4.29 -7.94
CA GLY A 33 12.63 -5.19 -6.98
C GLY A 33 12.62 -4.68 -5.54
N HIS A 34 11.75 -3.71 -5.20
CA HIS A 34 11.53 -3.30 -3.83
C HIS A 34 10.61 -4.28 -3.10
N ARG A 35 10.87 -4.50 -1.80
CA ARG A 35 9.95 -5.24 -0.95
C ARG A 35 8.87 -4.28 -0.43
N LEU A 36 7.60 -4.59 -0.66
CA LEU A 36 6.48 -3.83 -0.11
C LEU A 36 6.02 -4.39 1.23
N LEU A 37 5.80 -3.51 2.20
CA LEU A 37 5.08 -3.79 3.44
C LEU A 37 3.94 -2.79 3.57
N PHE A 38 2.80 -3.25 4.09
CA PHE A 38 1.67 -2.38 4.41
C PHE A 38 1.55 -2.25 5.92
N CYS A 39 1.45 -1.03 6.42
CA CYS A 39 1.37 -0.72 7.84
C CYS A 39 0.31 0.35 8.05
N THR A 40 -0.81 -0.01 8.67
CA THR A 40 -1.92 0.89 8.98
C THR A 40 -2.19 0.89 10.48
N ASN A 41 -2.74 1.98 10.98
CA ASN A 41 -3.29 2.05 12.35
C ASN A 41 -4.69 1.42 12.46
N ASN A 42 -5.26 0.90 11.37
CA ASN A 42 -6.54 0.20 11.41
C ASN A 42 -6.44 -1.07 12.26
N SER A 43 -7.19 -1.07 13.38
CA SER A 43 -7.28 -2.18 14.33
C SER A 43 -8.63 -2.90 14.27
N SER A 44 -9.53 -2.51 13.37
CA SER A 44 -10.88 -3.09 13.25
C SER A 44 -10.95 -4.24 12.25
N ARG A 45 -9.89 -4.47 11.46
CA ARG A 45 -9.82 -5.51 10.43
C ARG A 45 -8.56 -6.35 10.60
N THR A 46 -8.68 -7.66 10.41
CA THR A 46 -7.52 -8.56 10.31
C THR A 46 -7.08 -8.68 8.86
N ARG A 47 -5.82 -9.02 8.63
CA ARG A 47 -5.35 -9.45 7.32
C ARG A 47 -6.11 -10.72 6.92
N ALA A 48 -6.70 -10.73 5.72
CA ALA A 48 -7.29 -11.92 5.10
C ALA A 48 -6.22 -12.74 4.37
#